data_AF-A0A7T7HHK2-F1
#
_entry.id   AF-A0A7T7HHK2-F1
#
_cell.length_a   1.000
_cell.length_b   1.000
_cell.length_c   1.000
_cell.angle_alpha   90.00
_cell.angle_beta   90.00
_cell.angle_gamma   90.00
#
_symmetry.space_group_name_H-M   'P 1'
#
loop_
_entity.id
_entity.type
_entity.pdbx_description
1 polymer ?
#
loop_
_entity_poly.entity_id
_entity_poly.type
_entity_poly.pdbx_seq_one_letter_code
_entity_poly.pdbx_strand_id
1 'polypeptide(L)'
;MNFSFNMTVAKELGWSSGDKIEVLIGDGEHHGIIRMRKNNSVGDAEFVRRDAAKGAYFKIALGPQSAFVDRSETARWCAFEILDGDDAGWLEIILPRWADETGPKMRDKTSAPAMPARPVAQTPARNVTAAVMGDPPPGRRQMLDKLSDIKG
;
A
#
# COMPACT_ATOMS: atom_id res chain seq x y z
N MET A 1 20.16 11.60 0.04
CA MET A 1 18.81 11.20 0.45
C MET A 1 18.44 11.87 1.77
N ASN A 2 17.24 12.45 1.86
CA ASN A 2 16.74 13.12 3.07
C ASN A 2 15.28 12.72 3.29
N PHE A 3 14.91 12.46 4.55
CA PHE A 3 13.53 12.20 4.95
C PHE A 3 13.04 13.31 5.87
N SER A 4 11.78 13.71 5.67
CA SER A 4 11.11 14.70 6.50
C SER A 4 9.85 14.08 7.10
N PHE A 5 9.71 14.19 8.41
CA PHE A 5 8.60 13.65 9.18
C PHE A 5 7.81 14.78 9.81
N ASN A 6 6.49 14.68 9.76
CA ASN A 6 5.64 15.58 10.53
C ASN A 6 5.70 15.21 12.03
N MET A 7 5.17 16.10 12.87
CA MET A 7 5.18 15.86 14.32
C MET A 7 4.30 14.67 14.76
N THR A 8 3.28 14.32 13.99
CA THR A 8 2.36 13.22 14.32
C THR A 8 3.08 11.88 14.23
N VAL A 9 3.75 11.61 13.11
CA VAL A 9 4.52 10.38 12.90
C VAL A 9 5.66 10.28 13.91
N ALA A 10 6.36 11.37 14.19
CA ALA A 10 7.41 11.39 15.21
C ALA A 10 6.90 11.00 16.61
N LYS A 11 5.69 11.46 16.98
CA LYS A 11 5.06 11.12 18.26
C LYS A 11 4.62 9.66 18.31
N GLU A 12 4.05 9.15 17.23
CA GLU A 12 3.63 7.75 17.11
C GLU A 12 4.80 6.78 17.28
N LEU A 13 5.96 7.14 16.70
CA LEU A 13 7.21 6.38 16.83
C LEU A 13 7.92 6.59 18.18
N GLY A 14 7.49 7.58 18.99
CA GLY A 14 8.18 7.96 20.22
C GLY A 14 9.59 8.54 20.00
N TRP A 15 9.85 9.13 18.83
CA TRP A 15 11.14 9.72 18.48
C TRP A 15 11.18 11.21 18.80
N SER A 16 12.35 11.68 19.24
CA SER A 16 12.60 13.05 19.67
C SER A 16 13.88 13.61 19.05
N SER A 17 14.00 14.93 19.04
CA SER A 17 15.21 15.58 18.50
C SER A 17 16.45 15.10 19.25
N GLY A 18 17.51 14.76 18.53
CA GLY A 18 18.76 14.24 19.08
C GLY A 18 18.78 12.72 19.26
N ASP A 19 17.67 12.02 19.01
CA ASP A 19 17.69 10.57 18.89
C ASP A 19 18.52 10.15 17.67
N LYS A 20 19.33 9.10 17.83
CA LYS A 20 20.02 8.46 16.72
C LYS A 20 19.15 7.36 16.13
N ILE A 21 19.13 7.30 14.82
CA ILE A 21 18.31 6.39 14.03
C ILE A 21 19.25 5.42 13.32
N GLU A 22 19.06 4.14 13.61
CA GLU A 22 19.65 3.05 12.84
C GLU A 22 18.86 2.85 11.56
N VAL A 23 19.57 2.68 10.45
CA VAL A 23 19.00 2.63 9.11
C VAL A 23 19.47 1.37 8.39
N LEU A 24 18.52 0.56 7.96
CA LEU A 24 18.77 -0.57 7.08
C LEU A 24 18.25 -0.26 5.69
N ILE A 25 19.10 -0.43 4.70
CA ILE A 25 18.77 -0.23 3.29
C ILE A 25 18.55 -1.62 2.69
N GLY A 26 17.35 -1.85 2.17
CA GLY A 26 17.00 -3.12 1.56
C GLY A 26 17.80 -3.37 0.28
N ASP A 27 18.24 -4.62 0.12
CA ASP A 27 18.89 -5.15 -1.06
C ASP A 27 18.06 -6.30 -1.66
N GLY A 28 18.46 -6.81 -2.82
CA GLY A 28 17.82 -8.00 -3.40
C GLY A 28 16.31 -7.84 -3.60
N GLU A 29 15.55 -8.66 -2.87
CA GLU A 29 14.07 -8.67 -2.88
C GLU A 29 13.45 -7.50 -2.09
N HIS A 30 14.21 -6.85 -1.21
CA HIS A 30 13.82 -5.68 -0.43
C HIS A 30 14.36 -4.38 -1.04
N HIS A 31 14.92 -4.41 -2.25
CA HIS A 31 15.37 -3.21 -2.92
C HIS A 31 14.23 -2.19 -3.03
N GLY A 32 14.54 -0.91 -2.77
CA GLY A 32 13.51 0.14 -2.71
C GLY A 32 12.83 0.28 -1.35
N ILE A 33 13.21 -0.52 -0.34
CA ILE A 33 12.71 -0.41 1.03
C ILE A 33 13.82 0.13 1.95
N ILE A 34 13.46 1.01 2.88
CA ILE A 34 14.34 1.46 3.97
C ILE A 34 13.66 1.20 5.31
N ARG A 35 14.35 0.55 6.23
CA ARG A 35 13.90 0.41 7.62
C ARG A 35 14.66 1.35 8.52
N MET A 36 13.95 1.99 9.45
CA MET A 36 14.50 2.93 10.41
C MET A 36 14.03 2.60 11.81
N ARG A 37 14.91 2.63 12.81
CA ARG A 37 14.49 2.56 14.22
C ARG A 37 15.34 3.48 15.09
N LYS A 38 14.79 3.89 16.22
CA LYS A 38 15.58 4.56 17.27
C LYS A 38 16.60 3.59 17.86
N ASN A 39 17.88 3.92 17.76
CA ASN A 39 18.96 3.20 18.39
C ASN A 39 20.13 4.17 18.70
N ASN A 40 20.19 4.65 19.93
CA ASN A 40 21.20 5.63 20.37
C ASN A 40 22.62 5.04 20.49
N SER A 41 22.77 3.72 20.42
CA SER A 41 24.06 3.03 20.52
C SER A 41 24.77 2.91 19.17
N VAL A 42 24.01 2.70 18.09
CA VAL A 42 24.56 2.36 16.76
C VAL A 42 24.13 3.35 15.67
N GLY A 43 23.14 4.20 15.93
CA GLY A 43 22.43 4.95 14.90
C GLY A 43 23.31 5.73 13.93
N ASP A 44 22.99 5.57 12.64
CA ASP A 44 23.70 6.09 11.48
C ASP A 44 23.40 7.57 11.20
N ALA A 45 22.23 8.03 11.64
CA ALA A 45 21.77 9.40 11.39
C ALA A 45 21.06 9.99 12.61
N GLU A 46 21.09 11.32 12.73
CA GLU A 46 20.42 12.03 13.82
C GLU A 46 19.01 12.49 13.39
N PHE A 47 18.04 12.33 14.29
CA PHE A 47 16.70 12.87 14.14
C PHE A 47 16.69 14.34 14.57
N VAL A 48 16.69 15.26 13.60
CA VAL A 48 16.86 16.69 13.89
C VAL A 48 15.55 17.44 13.72
N ARG A 49 15.10 18.15 14.75
CA ARG A 49 13.97 19.08 14.63
C ARG A 49 14.36 20.29 13.79
N ARG A 50 13.45 20.70 12.92
CA ARG A 50 13.55 21.91 12.10
C ARG A 50 12.26 22.70 12.23
N ASP A 51 12.39 24.01 12.44
CA ASP A 51 11.25 24.91 12.43
C ASP A 51 11.10 25.55 11.04
N ALA A 52 9.87 25.63 10.54
CA ALA A 52 9.51 26.28 9.30
C ALA A 52 8.29 27.19 9.50
N ALA A 53 8.01 28.05 8.52
CA ALA A 53 6.88 28.98 8.57
C ALA A 53 5.52 28.29 8.77
N LYS A 54 5.37 27.03 8.33
CA LYS A 54 4.14 26.23 8.45
C LYS A 54 4.14 25.28 9.67
N GLY A 55 5.11 25.41 10.56
CA GLY A 55 5.27 24.57 11.74
C GLY A 55 6.60 23.80 11.77
N ALA A 56 6.82 23.08 12.86
CA ALA A 56 8.00 22.25 13.04
C ALA A 56 7.84 20.90 12.35
N TYR A 57 8.96 20.37 11.86
CA TYR A 57 9.08 19.02 11.30
C TYR A 57 10.41 18.42 11.75
N PHE A 58 10.59 17.13 11.54
CA PHE A 58 11.84 16.45 11.80
C PHE A 58 12.50 16.02 10.50
N LYS A 59 13.83 16.00 10.50
CA LYS A 59 14.63 15.62 9.33
C LYS A 59 15.66 14.56 9.72
N ILE A 60 15.78 13.56 8.86
CA ILE A 60 16.90 12.61 8.84
C ILE A 60 17.67 12.81 7.52
N ALA A 61 18.97 13.03 7.61
CA ALA A 61 19.84 13.17 6.44
C ALA A 61 20.76 11.95 6.33
N LEU A 62 20.59 11.16 5.26
CA LEU A 62 21.40 9.95 5.01
C LEU A 62 22.53 10.17 4.01
N GLY A 63 22.56 11.32 3.33
CA GLY A 63 23.53 11.55 2.25
C GLY A 63 23.28 10.68 1.01
N PRO A 64 24.19 10.68 0.03
CA PRO A 64 24.14 9.78 -1.12
C PRO A 64 24.15 8.32 -0.67
N GLN A 65 23.39 7.46 -1.36
CA GLN A 65 23.27 6.05 -1.04
C GLN A 65 23.63 5.25 -2.27
N SER A 66 24.74 4.50 -2.21
CA SER A 66 25.31 3.77 -3.35
C SER A 66 24.39 2.67 -3.88
N ALA A 67 23.42 2.23 -3.07
CA ALA A 67 22.39 1.29 -3.50
C ALA A 67 21.42 1.89 -4.52
N PHE A 68 21.30 3.23 -4.61
CA PHE A 68 20.32 3.90 -5.44
C PHE A 68 20.98 4.77 -6.51
N VAL A 69 20.18 5.19 -7.50
CA VAL A 69 20.64 6.07 -8.58
C VAL A 69 21.24 7.35 -8.00
N ASP A 70 22.47 7.69 -8.43
CA ASP A 70 23.12 8.94 -8.08
C ASP A 70 22.56 10.10 -8.93
N ARG A 71 21.36 10.58 -8.56
CA ARG A 71 20.74 11.75 -9.17
C ARG A 71 19.92 12.55 -8.16
N SER A 72 19.67 13.81 -8.51
CA SER A 72 18.77 14.65 -7.73
C SER A 72 17.32 14.44 -8.16
N GLU A 73 16.47 14.11 -7.19
CA GLU A 73 15.03 13.94 -7.37
C GLU A 73 14.26 15.00 -6.59
N THR A 74 13.08 15.35 -7.09
CA THR A 74 12.13 16.18 -6.32
C THR A 74 11.60 15.38 -5.13
N ALA A 75 11.34 16.07 -4.01
CA ALA A 75 10.77 15.42 -2.83
C ALA A 75 9.40 14.82 -3.16
N ARG A 76 9.17 13.58 -2.73
CA ARG A 76 7.90 12.85 -2.92
C ARG A 76 7.43 12.25 -1.62
N TRP A 77 6.10 12.12 -1.50
CA TRP A 77 5.51 11.32 -0.44
C TRP A 77 5.88 9.85 -0.63
N CYS A 78 6.33 9.23 0.45
CA CYS A 78 6.61 7.81 0.51
C CYS A 78 5.50 7.12 1.30
N ALA A 79 5.15 5.90 0.90
CA ALA A 79 4.36 5.04 1.76
C ALA A 79 5.24 4.52 2.90
N PHE A 80 4.65 4.32 4.08
CA PHE A 80 5.37 3.76 5.21
C PHE A 80 4.44 2.91 6.07
N GLU A 81 5.04 2.01 6.82
CA GLU A 81 4.39 1.15 7.80
C GLU A 81 5.22 1.12 9.08
N ILE A 82 4.56 1.13 10.23
CA ILE A 82 5.22 0.92 11.53
C ILE A 82 5.05 -0.56 11.83
N LEU A 83 6.15 -1.30 11.84
CA LEU A 83 6.14 -2.75 12.01
C LEU A 83 5.79 -3.11 13.45
N ASP A 84 5.08 -4.23 13.60
CA ASP A 84 4.64 -4.82 14.86
C ASP A 84 5.17 -6.25 15.04
N GLY A 85 4.77 -6.92 16.12
CA GLY A 85 5.21 -8.28 16.44
C GLY A 85 6.71 -8.39 16.70
N ASP A 86 7.37 -9.30 15.99
CA ASP A 86 8.81 -9.58 16.14
C ASP A 86 9.71 -8.45 15.61
N ASP A 87 9.17 -7.59 14.74
CA ASP A 87 9.84 -6.42 14.16
C ASP A 87 9.38 -5.09 14.80
N ALA A 88 8.77 -5.15 16.00
CA ALA A 88 8.26 -3.97 16.68
C ALA A 88 9.31 -2.85 16.83
N GLY A 89 8.92 -1.62 16.48
CA GLY A 89 9.75 -0.43 16.62
C GLY A 89 10.56 -0.06 15.38
N TRP A 90 10.45 -0.83 14.30
CA TRP A 90 10.90 -0.44 12.97
C TRP A 90 9.83 0.36 12.22
N LEU A 91 10.26 1.42 11.58
CA LEU A 91 9.52 2.12 10.54
C LEU A 91 10.03 1.64 9.18
N GLU A 92 9.16 1.03 8.38
CA GLU A 92 9.47 0.63 7.02
C GLU A 92 8.96 1.68 6.03
N ILE A 93 9.84 2.19 5.18
CA ILE A 93 9.54 3.20 4.17
C ILE A 93 9.72 2.57 2.79
N ILE A 94 8.67 2.65 1.98
CA ILE A 94 8.69 2.22 0.58
C ILE A 94 9.08 3.43 -0.28
N LEU A 95 10.21 3.32 -0.96
CA LEU A 95 10.71 4.38 -1.83
C LEU A 95 9.92 4.48 -3.13
N PRO A 96 9.88 5.66 -3.75
CA PRO A 96 9.24 5.81 -5.05
C PRO A 96 10.01 5.03 -6.13
N ARG A 97 9.32 4.72 -7.24
CA ARG A 97 9.82 3.93 -8.38
C ARG A 97 11.23 4.25 -8.88
N TRP A 98 11.72 5.47 -8.73
CA TRP A 98 13.08 5.82 -9.15
C TRP A 98 14.15 5.01 -8.39
N ALA A 99 13.85 4.57 -7.16
CA ALA A 99 14.75 3.75 -6.36
C ALA A 99 14.95 2.37 -6.97
N ASP A 100 13.94 1.82 -7.68
CA ASP A 100 14.01 0.50 -8.30
C ASP A 100 14.83 0.44 -9.60
N GLU A 101 15.26 1.59 -10.14
CA GLU A 101 16.04 1.63 -11.38
C GLU A 101 17.40 0.93 -11.25
N THR A 102 17.93 0.88 -10.02
CA THR A 102 19.17 0.17 -9.63
C THR A 102 18.90 -1.22 -9.07
N GLY A 103 17.64 -1.60 -8.92
CA GLY A 103 17.27 -2.90 -8.37
C GLY A 103 17.74 -4.04 -9.26
N PRO A 104 18.03 -5.22 -8.68
CA PRO A 104 18.26 -6.40 -9.49
C PRO A 104 17.01 -6.62 -10.34
N LYS A 105 17.15 -6.55 -11.67
CA LYS A 105 16.05 -6.86 -12.59
C LYS A 105 15.65 -8.30 -12.31
N MET A 106 14.58 -8.49 -11.53
CA MET A 106 13.91 -9.78 -11.47
C MET A 106 13.57 -10.09 -12.92
N ARG A 107 14.22 -11.12 -13.48
CA ARG A 107 13.87 -11.64 -14.80
C ARG A 107 12.37 -11.82 -14.77
N ASP A 108 11.67 -11.16 -15.69
CA ASP A 108 10.22 -11.21 -15.82
C ASP A 108 9.77 -12.64 -15.54
N LYS A 109 9.12 -12.85 -14.40
CA LYS A 109 8.29 -14.05 -14.23
C LYS A 109 7.19 -13.87 -15.26
N THR A 110 7.41 -14.52 -16.39
CA THR A 110 6.51 -14.78 -17.51
C THR A 110 5.11 -14.28 -17.22
N SER A 111 4.73 -13.22 -17.92
CA SER A 111 3.37 -12.74 -18.02
C SER A 111 2.41 -13.93 -18.07
N ALA A 112 1.57 -14.06 -17.05
CA ALA A 112 0.42 -14.95 -17.14
C ALA A 112 -0.32 -14.62 -18.45
N PRO A 113 -0.75 -15.61 -19.24
CA PRO A 113 -1.43 -15.34 -20.49
C PRO A 113 -2.68 -14.50 -20.18
N ALA A 114 -2.77 -13.35 -20.83
CA ALA A 114 -3.92 -12.46 -20.76
C ALA A 114 -5.19 -13.28 -21.03
N MET A 115 -6.04 -13.43 -20.03
CA MET A 115 -7.39 -13.94 -20.24
C MET A 115 -8.07 -13.02 -21.27
N PRO A 116 -8.67 -13.55 -22.34
CA PRO A 116 -9.36 -12.72 -23.31
C PRO A 116 -10.52 -12.01 -22.62
N ALA A 117 -10.50 -10.67 -22.69
CA ALA A 117 -11.60 -9.83 -22.25
C ALA A 117 -12.86 -10.23 -23.02
N ARG A 118 -13.89 -10.70 -22.30
CA ARG A 118 -15.21 -10.90 -22.89
C ARG A 118 -15.77 -9.53 -23.29
N PRO A 119 -16.34 -9.38 -24.50
CA PRO A 119 -16.95 -8.12 -24.90
C PRO A 119 -18.17 -7.83 -24.02
N VAL A 120 -18.18 -6.64 -23.42
CA VAL A 120 -19.33 -6.08 -22.70
C VAL A 120 -20.46 -5.81 -23.69
N ALA A 121 -21.54 -6.59 -23.60
CA ALA A 121 -22.77 -6.33 -24.32
C ALA A 121 -23.45 -5.09 -23.70
N GLN A 122 -23.69 -4.06 -24.52
CA GLN A 122 -24.44 -2.87 -24.14
C GLN A 122 -25.93 -3.22 -24.06
N THR A 123 -26.51 -3.18 -22.86
CA THR A 123 -27.96 -3.33 -22.65
C THR A 123 -28.64 -1.96 -22.80
N PRO A 124 -29.65 -1.80 -23.68
CA PRO A 124 -30.37 -0.53 -23.80
C PRO A 124 -31.34 -0.33 -22.63
N ALA A 125 -31.35 0.89 -22.10
CA ALA A 125 -32.25 1.33 -21.04
C ALA A 125 -33.70 1.44 -21.53
N ARG A 126 -34.66 0.84 -20.81
CA ARG A 126 -36.04 1.31 -20.74
C ARG A 126 -36.57 1.17 -19.32
N ASN A 127 -37.31 2.19 -18.93
CA ASN A 127 -37.68 2.50 -17.56
C ASN A 127 -39.21 2.34 -17.40
N VAL A 128 -39.62 2.20 -16.13
CA VAL A 128 -40.94 2.48 -15.53
C VAL A 128 -42.01 1.37 -15.48
N THR A 129 -42.48 1.17 -14.23
CA THR A 129 -43.78 0.64 -13.75
C THR A 129 -44.04 -0.88 -13.83
N ALA A 130 -43.62 -1.61 -12.80
CA ALA A 130 -44.42 -2.67 -12.17
C ALA A 130 -43.86 -3.04 -10.78
N ALA A 131 -44.69 -2.86 -9.75
CA ALA A 131 -44.68 -3.52 -8.43
C ALA A 131 -43.41 -3.39 -7.55
N VAL A 132 -43.35 -2.70 -6.40
CA VAL A 132 -44.38 -2.48 -5.36
C VAL A 132 -45.33 -3.67 -5.23
N MET A 133 -44.80 -4.83 -4.81
CA MET A 133 -45.43 -5.85 -3.96
C MET A 133 -44.63 -7.15 -4.06
N GLY A 134 -44.43 -7.79 -2.91
CA GLY A 134 -43.47 -8.89 -2.72
C GLY A 134 -43.63 -10.08 -3.67
N ASP A 135 -42.49 -10.62 -4.07
CA ASP A 135 -42.39 -11.87 -4.81
C ASP A 135 -42.82 -13.07 -3.95
N PRO A 136 -43.79 -13.90 -4.38
CA PRO A 136 -44.01 -15.22 -3.80
C PRO A 136 -43.03 -16.27 -4.37
N PRO A 137 -42.61 -17.26 -3.55
CA PRO A 137 -41.52 -18.17 -3.91
C PRO A 137 -41.85 -19.19 -5.03
N PRO A 138 -40.85 -19.56 -5.86
CA PRO A 138 -41.02 -20.44 -7.01
C PRO A 138 -41.03 -21.93 -6.63
N GLY A 139 -42.20 -22.58 -6.74
CA GLY A 139 -42.34 -24.04 -6.57
C GLY A 139 -43.66 -24.66 -7.08
N ARG A 140 -44.52 -23.86 -7.72
CA ARG A 140 -45.92 -24.24 -8.01
C ARG A 140 -46.14 -25.03 -9.33
N ARG A 141 -45.08 -25.29 -10.11
CA ARG A 141 -45.20 -25.96 -11.42
C ARG A 141 -45.15 -27.50 -11.37
N GLN A 142 -44.71 -28.12 -10.26
CA GLN A 142 -44.65 -29.59 -10.14
C GLN A 142 -45.85 -30.22 -9.42
N MET A 143 -46.78 -29.42 -8.87
CA MET A 143 -47.99 -29.92 -8.18
C MET A 143 -49.27 -29.94 -9.04
N LEU A 144 -49.24 -29.43 -10.28
CA LEU A 144 -50.40 -29.46 -11.19
C LEU A 144 -50.45 -30.68 -12.12
N ASP A 145 -49.34 -31.38 -12.36
CA ASP A 145 -49.32 -32.61 -13.18
C ASP A 145 -49.83 -33.86 -12.43
N LYS A 146 -50.01 -33.79 -11.11
CA LYS A 146 -50.49 -34.92 -10.29
C LYS A 146 -52.00 -34.89 -9.97
N LEU A 147 -52.75 -33.90 -10.46
CA LEU A 147 -54.21 -33.82 -10.27
C LEU A 147 -55.03 -34.17 -11.53
N SER A 148 -54.38 -34.49 -12.65
CA SER A 148 -55.05 -34.84 -13.91
C SER A 148 -55.29 -36.35 -14.10
N ASP A 149 -54.87 -37.18 -13.14
CA ASP A 149 -54.97 -38.66 -13.18
C ASP A 149 -55.92 -39.24 -12.11
N ILE A 150 -56.88 -38.45 -11.62
CA ILE A 150 -58.06 -38.99 -10.92
C ILE A 150 -59.30 -38.57 -11.69
N LYS A 151 -59.48 -39.33 -12.77
CA LYS A 151 -60.66 -39.52 -13.57
C LYS A 151 -61.69 -40.32 -12.75
N GLY A 152 -62.98 -40.01 -12.92
CA GLY A 152 -64.08 -40.94 -12.63
C GLY A 152 -64.94 -40.55 -11.45
#